data_AF-A0A3M1S5F4-F1
#
_entry.id   AF-A0A3M1S5F4-F1
#
_cell.length_a   1.000
_cell.length_b   1.000
_cell.length_c   1.000
_cell.angle_alpha   90.00
_cell.angle_beta   90.00
_cell.angle_gamma   90.00
#
_symmetry.space_group_name_H-M   'P 1'
#
loop_
_entity.id
_entity.type
_entity.pdbx_description
1 polymer ?
#
loop_
_entity_poly.entity_id
_entity_poly.type
_entity_poly.pdbx_seq_one_letter_code
_entity_poly.pdbx_strand_id
1 'polypeptide(L)'
;MSRLQANRTSFDDSTSPADPINGVKWMNKTSPALVTGFDPILFTDSVTGRTIAGELQIAAGSTNGFISDDDLTTILATFQTGGVTQGVDHQTIGGGPPNPNISGRQPTGRYPHLFYYASQSIATATVATSFDGGLTYEPAVPAYTLAQCGGLHGHIKVAPNDGTVYLPNKGCGGKQGFAVSTDNGLTWTVRTVPTSTAGRTDPSVGIGSGGRVYFAYTAGDNHPHVVVSDDKGITWRNDYDLALAVSPNLTAAVFPAVVAGDNDRAAVFFLATDSTNPGNPVGDDSGTAYKGTWYPYIAVTCDGGQSWSVIRADNDPLNPGQPNPVQQGVICTFGTTCPTGTRNLLDFNDMTVDSRGRILAVYADGCNFGHPCINITNNSADKSQNQGVARLTIIRQRGGMRLFSAFDPGGPAPPPLSPPVYVTSTQRGNKLKWPTPDDGGAPIISYRIYRGSDRQGEMLIAEVKPTTHEFIDRKSRGAGNYYYRVTAVNAYGESPSNLRFYPIKENE
;
A
#
# COMPACT_ATOMS: atom_id res chain seq x y z
N MET A 1 19.58 -8.40 11.95
CA MET A 1 20.03 -7.27 11.09
C MET A 1 19.29 -7.40 9.78
N SER A 2 18.42 -6.43 9.51
CA SER A 2 17.75 -6.32 8.23
C SER A 2 18.79 -6.11 7.15
N ARG A 3 18.53 -6.68 5.97
CA ARG A 3 19.17 -6.25 4.73
C ARG A 3 18.07 -5.60 3.94
N LEU A 4 18.28 -4.38 3.46
CA LEU A 4 17.40 -3.77 2.48
C LEU A 4 17.10 -4.79 1.38
N GLN A 5 15.83 -5.11 1.18
CA GLN A 5 15.36 -5.90 0.06
C GLN A 5 14.50 -5.01 -0.83
N ALA A 6 14.96 -4.79 -2.06
CA ALA A 6 14.16 -4.12 -3.07
C ALA A 6 13.60 -5.18 -4.02
N ASN A 7 12.29 -5.22 -4.17
CA ASN A 7 11.61 -6.14 -5.07
C ASN A 7 10.72 -5.35 -6.03
N ARG A 8 10.66 -5.82 -7.28
CA ARG A 8 9.83 -5.23 -8.33
C ARG A 8 8.84 -6.26 -8.84
N THR A 9 7.62 -5.84 -9.13
CA THR A 9 6.64 -6.64 -9.88
C THR A 9 6.11 -5.82 -11.06
N SER A 10 5.57 -6.52 -12.06
CA SER A 10 4.97 -5.89 -13.25
C SER A 10 3.66 -6.59 -13.55
N PHE A 11 2.60 -5.81 -13.74
CA PHE A 11 1.24 -6.30 -13.93
C PHE A 11 0.84 -6.28 -15.41
N ASP A 12 0.16 -7.33 -15.88
CA ASP A 12 -0.50 -7.33 -17.18
C ASP A 12 -1.91 -6.75 -17.06
N ASP A 13 -2.09 -5.55 -17.60
CA ASP A 13 -3.37 -4.86 -17.59
C ASP A 13 -4.41 -5.39 -18.58
N SER A 14 -4.05 -6.37 -19.42
CA SER A 14 -5.01 -7.03 -20.30
C SER A 14 -5.89 -8.04 -19.57
N THR A 15 -5.55 -8.45 -18.35
CA THR A 15 -6.32 -9.40 -17.51
C THR A 15 -6.88 -8.72 -16.27
N SER A 16 -7.91 -9.31 -15.66
CA SER A 16 -8.45 -8.83 -14.38
C SER A 16 -8.76 -9.98 -13.42
N PRO A 17 -8.23 -9.97 -12.19
CA PRO A 17 -7.20 -9.08 -11.69
C PRO A 17 -5.94 -9.18 -12.55
N ALA A 18 -5.21 -8.07 -12.66
CA ALA A 18 -3.98 -8.04 -13.44
C ALA A 18 -3.00 -9.06 -12.88
N ASP A 19 -2.59 -10.00 -13.73
CA ASP A 19 -1.68 -11.09 -13.36
C ASP A 19 -0.23 -10.58 -13.47
N PRO A 20 0.70 -11.00 -12.60
CA PRO A 20 2.10 -10.70 -12.81
C PRO A 20 2.57 -11.22 -14.16
N ILE A 21 3.29 -10.38 -14.92
CA ILE A 21 3.73 -10.73 -16.28
C ILE A 21 4.58 -12.02 -16.23
N ASN A 22 4.19 -13.00 -17.04
CA ASN A 22 4.84 -14.31 -17.17
C ASN A 22 4.84 -15.15 -15.87
N GLY A 23 3.91 -14.89 -14.94
CA GLY A 23 3.84 -15.57 -13.66
C GLY A 23 4.96 -15.20 -12.68
N VAL A 24 5.82 -14.24 -13.04
CA VAL A 24 6.90 -13.75 -12.16
C VAL A 24 6.30 -12.77 -11.16
N LYS A 25 6.01 -13.27 -9.95
CA LYS A 25 5.40 -12.45 -8.89
C LYS A 25 6.32 -11.34 -8.39
N TRP A 26 7.61 -11.63 -8.22
CA TRP A 26 8.61 -10.70 -7.69
C TRP A 26 9.96 -10.90 -8.39
N MET A 27 10.59 -9.80 -8.77
CA MET A 27 11.97 -9.73 -9.23
C MET A 27 12.80 -9.05 -8.14
N ASN A 28 13.83 -9.74 -7.65
CA ASN A 28 14.78 -9.14 -6.72
C ASN A 28 15.60 -8.07 -7.46
N LYS A 29 15.55 -6.84 -6.95
CA LYS A 29 16.27 -5.64 -7.41
C LYS A 29 17.17 -5.04 -6.34
N THR A 30 17.47 -5.83 -5.32
CA THR A 30 18.35 -5.42 -4.22
C THR A 30 19.75 -5.15 -4.77
N SER A 31 20.26 -3.94 -4.52
CA SER A 31 21.63 -3.60 -4.86
C SER A 31 22.61 -4.34 -3.92
N PRO A 32 23.66 -4.99 -4.44
CA PRO A 32 24.69 -5.61 -3.60
C PRO A 32 25.59 -4.57 -2.91
N ALA A 33 25.49 -3.28 -3.28
CA ALA A 33 26.33 -2.22 -2.75
C ALA A 33 26.02 -1.84 -1.29
N LEU A 34 24.87 -2.26 -0.75
CA LEU A 34 24.45 -1.98 0.63
C LEU A 34 24.34 -3.29 1.39
N VAL A 35 25.10 -3.43 2.47
CA VAL A 35 25.38 -4.74 3.08
C VAL A 35 24.70 -4.91 4.45
N THR A 36 24.27 -3.84 5.11
CA THR A 36 23.64 -3.90 6.44
C THR A 36 23.03 -2.57 6.85
N GLY A 37 21.86 -2.59 7.48
CA GLY A 37 21.31 -1.46 8.21
C GLY A 37 20.11 -1.88 9.05
N PHE A 38 19.27 -0.91 9.39
CA PHE A 38 18.13 -1.11 10.29
C PHE A 38 16.81 -0.98 9.56
N ASP A 39 16.48 0.24 9.14
CA ASP A 39 15.23 0.54 8.46
C ASP A 39 15.48 0.72 6.96
N PRO A 40 14.78 -0.01 6.09
CA PRO A 40 14.74 0.30 4.67
C PRO A 40 13.75 1.43 4.37
N ILE A 41 14.05 2.26 3.37
CA ILE A 41 13.11 3.25 2.82
C ILE A 41 13.21 3.24 1.29
N LEU A 42 12.10 3.47 0.62
CA LEU A 42 12.04 3.62 -0.82
C LEU A 42 11.07 4.74 -1.19
N PHE A 43 11.47 5.57 -2.14
CA PHE A 43 10.62 6.58 -2.74
C PHE A 43 10.85 6.58 -4.25
N THR A 44 9.77 6.65 -5.01
CA THR A 44 9.82 6.83 -6.46
C THR A 44 9.04 8.09 -6.81
N ASP A 45 9.72 9.00 -7.52
CA ASP A 45 9.08 10.17 -8.10
C ASP A 45 8.20 9.74 -9.28
N SER A 46 6.90 9.94 -9.15
CA SER A 46 5.91 9.49 -10.12
C SER A 46 5.95 10.24 -11.46
N VAL A 47 6.55 11.44 -11.49
CA VAL A 47 6.64 12.25 -12.72
C VAL A 47 7.91 11.93 -13.48
N THR A 48 9.03 11.76 -12.77
CA THR A 48 10.33 11.53 -13.43
C THR A 48 10.72 10.06 -13.54
N GLY A 49 10.10 9.17 -12.77
CA GLY A 49 10.47 7.75 -12.66
C GLY A 49 11.74 7.48 -11.84
N ARG A 50 12.30 8.49 -11.17
CA ARG A 50 13.51 8.31 -10.36
C ARG A 50 13.15 7.61 -9.06
N THR A 51 13.85 6.53 -8.76
CA THR A 51 13.72 5.78 -7.51
C THR A 51 14.96 5.98 -6.65
N ILE A 52 14.71 6.30 -5.38
CA ILE A 52 15.71 6.37 -4.32
C ILE A 52 15.37 5.29 -3.30
N ALA A 53 16.33 4.40 -3.04
CA ALA A 53 16.21 3.40 -1.99
C ALA A 53 17.38 3.55 -1.01
N GLY A 54 17.08 3.53 0.28
CA GLY A 54 18.06 3.75 1.33
C GLY A 54 17.88 2.79 2.50
N GLU A 55 18.94 2.65 3.29
CA GLU A 55 18.92 1.91 4.54
C GLU A 55 19.55 2.73 5.67
N LEU A 56 18.83 2.86 6.77
CA LEU A 56 19.25 3.62 7.94
C LEU A 56 20.42 2.94 8.66
N GLN A 57 21.44 3.72 8.98
CA GLN A 57 22.63 3.33 9.72
C GLN A 57 22.57 3.94 11.13
N ILE A 58 21.95 3.22 12.08
CA ILE A 58 21.72 3.70 13.46
C ILE A 58 22.98 4.33 14.07
N ALA A 59 24.11 3.60 14.03
CA ALA A 59 25.35 4.05 14.67
C ALA A 59 25.91 5.36 14.08
N ALA A 60 25.53 5.69 12.84
CA ALA A 60 26.02 6.85 12.12
C ALA A 60 24.98 7.98 11.99
N GLY A 61 23.72 7.77 12.41
CA GLY A 61 22.63 8.75 12.22
C GLY A 61 22.47 9.16 10.75
N SER A 62 22.67 8.20 9.83
CA SER A 62 22.68 8.46 8.39
C SER A 62 22.05 7.34 7.59
N THR A 63 21.67 7.65 6.37
CA THR A 63 21.06 6.73 5.41
C THR A 63 21.95 6.64 4.21
N ASN A 64 22.40 5.41 3.95
CA ASN A 64 23.13 5.08 2.74
C ASN A 64 22.16 4.46 1.75
N GLY A 65 22.25 4.87 0.49
CA GLY A 65 21.29 4.44 -0.49
C GLY A 65 21.82 4.48 -1.92
N PHE A 66 20.94 4.15 -2.84
CA PHE A 66 21.19 4.21 -4.27
C PHE A 66 20.03 4.87 -5.00
N ILE A 67 20.35 5.41 -6.16
CA ILE A 67 19.45 6.10 -7.07
C ILE A 67 19.42 5.32 -8.39
N SER A 68 18.24 5.20 -8.98
CA SER A 68 18.00 4.57 -10.28
C SER A 68 16.91 5.32 -11.02
N ASP A 69 17.05 5.41 -12.34
CA ASP A 69 16.06 6.03 -13.24
C ASP A 69 15.38 4.99 -14.16
N ASP A 70 15.53 3.69 -13.86
CA ASP A 70 15.09 2.58 -14.72
C ASP A 70 14.50 1.40 -13.93
N ASP A 71 13.70 1.73 -12.90
CA ASP A 71 13.03 0.77 -12.01
C ASP A 71 14.01 -0.22 -11.36
N LEU A 72 15.10 0.32 -10.82
CA LEU A 72 16.17 -0.42 -10.14
C LEU A 72 16.85 -1.45 -11.05
N THR A 73 16.88 -1.22 -12.36
CA THR A 73 17.59 -2.10 -13.30
C THR A 73 19.08 -1.79 -13.31
N THR A 74 19.44 -0.51 -13.28
CA THR A 74 20.80 -0.03 -13.12
C THR A 74 20.86 0.95 -11.95
N ILE A 75 22.01 0.96 -11.27
CA ILE A 75 22.31 1.94 -10.22
C ILE A 75 23.02 3.12 -10.87
N LEU A 76 22.38 4.29 -10.84
CA LEU A 76 22.94 5.52 -11.39
C LEU A 76 24.00 6.11 -10.45
N ALA A 77 23.70 6.13 -9.16
CA ALA A 77 24.57 6.68 -8.13
C ALA A 77 24.28 6.07 -6.76
N THR A 78 25.25 6.17 -5.86
CA THR A 78 25.03 6.00 -4.42
C THR A 78 24.92 7.38 -3.77
N PHE A 79 24.13 7.49 -2.72
CA PHE A 79 24.05 8.68 -1.89
C PHE A 79 24.24 8.34 -0.42
N GLN A 80 24.66 9.34 0.34
CA GLN A 80 24.56 9.34 1.79
C GLN A 80 23.89 10.65 2.19
N THR A 81 22.85 10.55 2.99
CA THR A 81 22.24 11.68 3.72
C THR A 81 22.29 11.34 5.19
N GLY A 82 22.30 12.32 6.08
CA GLY A 82 22.56 12.05 7.50
C GLY A 82 23.73 12.79 8.08
N GLY A 83 23.98 12.46 9.35
CA GLY A 83 25.16 12.89 10.09
C GLY A 83 24.79 13.45 11.46
N VAL A 84 25.74 14.12 12.11
CA VAL A 84 25.64 14.65 13.49
C VAL A 84 24.41 15.53 13.76
N THR A 85 23.83 16.15 12.73
CA THR A 85 22.64 17.01 12.88
C THR A 85 21.32 16.30 12.59
N GLN A 86 21.35 15.05 12.12
CA GLN A 86 20.15 14.29 11.74
C GLN A 86 19.86 13.15 12.73
N GLY A 87 18.61 12.68 12.67
CA GLY A 87 18.07 11.63 13.50
C GLY A 87 18.70 10.26 13.30
N VAL A 88 18.65 9.44 14.35
CA VAL A 88 19.14 8.05 14.37
C VAL A 88 18.05 7.01 14.07
N ASP A 89 16.81 7.46 13.90
CA ASP A 89 15.65 6.61 13.71
C ASP A 89 14.65 7.27 12.74
N HIS A 90 13.75 6.44 12.21
CA HIS A 90 12.51 6.89 11.59
C HIS A 90 12.71 7.77 10.34
N GLN A 91 13.57 7.32 9.44
CA GLN A 91 13.86 8.03 8.20
C GLN A 91 12.65 8.10 7.25
N THR A 92 12.59 9.14 6.44
CA THR A 92 11.67 9.25 5.31
C THR A 92 12.29 10.04 4.17
N ILE A 93 11.96 9.64 2.94
CA ILE A 93 12.31 10.36 1.72
C ILE A 93 11.01 10.66 0.98
N GLY A 94 10.88 11.89 0.50
CA GLY A 94 9.81 12.30 -0.40
C GLY A 94 10.31 13.34 -1.39
N GLY A 95 9.60 13.54 -2.48
CA GLY A 95 9.99 14.48 -3.52
C GLY A 95 8.80 14.97 -4.35
N GLY A 96 9.00 16.11 -5.01
CA GLY A 96 7.99 16.76 -5.83
C GLY A 96 8.45 18.10 -6.39
N PRO A 97 7.56 18.82 -7.10
CA PRO A 97 7.91 20.09 -7.72
C PRO A 97 8.33 21.13 -6.67
N PRO A 98 9.28 22.04 -6.99
CA PRO A 98 9.57 23.16 -6.12
C PRO A 98 8.37 24.12 -6.08
N ASN A 99 8.22 24.87 -4.98
CA ASN A 99 7.31 26.01 -4.98
C ASN A 99 7.81 27.06 -5.98
N PRO A 100 7.01 27.41 -7.01
CA PRO A 100 7.42 28.33 -8.05
C PRO A 100 7.62 29.77 -7.56
N ASN A 101 7.05 30.12 -6.40
CA ASN A 101 7.15 31.46 -5.81
C ASN A 101 8.41 31.67 -4.96
N ILE A 102 9.24 30.64 -4.78
CA ILE A 102 10.43 30.70 -3.93
C ILE A 102 11.68 30.85 -4.81
N SER A 103 12.32 32.00 -4.73
CA SER A 103 13.57 32.25 -5.46
C SER A 103 14.78 31.70 -4.72
N GLY A 104 15.82 31.28 -5.45
CA GLY A 104 17.10 30.84 -4.88
C GLY A 104 17.12 29.43 -4.27
N ARG A 105 15.98 28.72 -4.25
CA ARG A 105 15.87 27.32 -3.81
C ARG A 105 15.18 26.46 -4.88
N GLN A 106 15.69 26.55 -6.11
CA GLN A 106 15.22 25.80 -7.27
C GLN A 106 16.18 24.63 -7.57
N PRO A 107 15.74 23.57 -8.27
CA PRO A 107 16.62 22.48 -8.66
C PRO A 107 17.84 22.99 -9.46
N THR A 108 19.03 22.46 -9.16
CA THR A 108 20.32 22.93 -9.69
C THR A 108 20.82 22.11 -10.88
N GLY A 109 20.10 21.04 -11.26
CA GLY A 109 20.47 20.11 -12.32
C GLY A 109 19.37 19.86 -13.35
N ARG A 110 19.49 18.75 -14.08
CA ARG A 110 18.47 18.31 -15.06
C ARG A 110 17.21 17.74 -14.41
N TYR A 111 17.25 17.49 -13.10
CA TYR A 111 16.15 16.90 -12.38
C TYR A 111 15.19 17.99 -11.90
N PRO A 112 13.91 17.97 -12.29
CA PRO A 112 13.00 19.11 -12.11
C PRO A 112 12.37 19.21 -10.72
N HIS A 113 12.54 18.21 -9.86
CA HIS A 113 11.91 18.12 -8.55
C HIS A 113 12.94 18.23 -7.43
N LEU A 114 12.48 18.64 -6.24
CA LEU A 114 13.25 18.63 -5.01
C LEU A 114 13.02 17.31 -4.28
N PHE A 115 14.06 16.82 -3.60
CA PHE A 115 13.91 15.72 -2.65
C PHE A 115 14.14 16.21 -1.24
N TYR A 116 13.45 15.60 -0.31
CA TYR A 116 13.53 15.89 1.12
C TYR A 116 13.83 14.59 1.85
N TYR A 117 14.81 14.65 2.73
CA TYR A 117 15.09 13.59 3.68
C TYR A 117 14.81 14.11 5.07
N ALA A 118 13.98 13.41 5.83
CA ALA A 118 13.82 13.66 7.26
C ALA A 118 14.17 12.43 8.08
N SER A 119 14.66 12.68 9.28
CA SER A 119 14.79 11.67 10.32
C SER A 119 14.64 12.30 11.69
N GLN A 120 14.42 11.45 12.68
CA GLN A 120 14.18 11.86 14.05
C GLN A 120 15.27 11.39 15.01
N SER A 121 15.68 12.30 15.89
CA SER A 121 16.30 11.97 17.18
C SER A 121 15.23 12.01 18.25
N ILE A 122 15.33 11.20 19.32
CA ILE A 122 14.42 11.03 20.50
C ILE A 122 13.22 11.99 20.61
N ALA A 123 13.44 13.30 20.42
CA ALA A 123 12.47 14.37 20.54
C ALA A 123 12.35 15.37 19.35
N THR A 124 13.32 15.44 18.41
CA THR A 124 13.39 16.47 17.36
C THR A 124 13.51 15.83 15.99
N ALA A 125 12.73 16.29 15.02
CA ALA A 125 12.92 15.90 13.62
C ALA A 125 13.59 17.02 12.83
N THR A 126 14.48 16.62 11.93
CA THR A 126 15.20 17.52 11.03
C THR A 126 14.98 17.10 9.59
N VAL A 127 15.00 18.06 8.67
CA VAL A 127 14.78 17.83 7.25
C VAL A 127 15.91 18.48 6.46
N ALA A 128 16.47 17.73 5.51
CA ALA A 128 17.42 18.25 4.53
C ALA A 128 16.80 18.22 3.14
N THR A 129 17.12 19.21 2.33
CA THR A 129 16.68 19.32 0.93
C THR A 129 17.81 18.96 -0.02
N SER A 130 17.48 18.23 -1.08
CA SER A 130 18.34 17.99 -2.22
C SER A 130 17.82 18.73 -3.45
N PHE A 131 18.72 19.45 -4.11
CA PHE A 131 18.44 20.24 -5.32
C PHE A 131 18.92 19.57 -6.60
N ASP A 132 19.64 18.45 -6.51
CA ASP A 132 20.29 17.77 -7.62
C ASP A 132 19.72 16.36 -7.87
N GLY A 133 18.46 16.16 -7.46
CA GLY A 133 17.73 14.93 -7.67
C GLY A 133 18.13 13.80 -6.72
N GLY A 134 18.47 14.13 -5.48
CA GLY A 134 18.75 13.19 -4.40
C GLY A 134 20.22 12.80 -4.26
N LEU A 135 21.13 13.40 -5.03
CA LEU A 135 22.57 13.05 -5.01
C LEU A 135 23.27 13.65 -3.79
N THR A 136 23.00 14.92 -3.51
CA THR A 136 23.52 15.62 -2.33
C THR A 136 22.40 16.34 -1.60
N TYR A 137 22.56 16.46 -0.28
CA TYR A 137 21.60 17.11 0.60
C TYR A 137 22.29 18.28 1.31
N GLU A 138 21.58 19.40 1.41
CA GLU A 138 22.02 20.54 2.21
C GLU A 138 22.02 20.19 3.71
N PRO A 139 22.63 21.03 4.58
CA PRO A 139 22.51 20.86 6.03
C PRO A 139 21.05 20.85 6.49
N ALA A 140 20.71 19.89 7.36
CA ALA A 140 19.34 19.72 7.85
C ALA A 140 18.89 20.88 8.74
N VAL A 141 17.62 21.26 8.63
CA VAL A 141 16.94 22.23 9.49
C VAL A 141 15.88 21.55 10.35
N PRO A 142 15.56 22.04 11.56
CA PRO A 142 14.49 21.48 12.37
C PRO A 142 13.11 21.63 11.70
N ALA A 143 12.35 20.54 11.58
CA ALA A 143 10.93 20.61 11.21
C ALA A 143 10.06 21.02 12.42
N TYR A 144 10.43 20.52 13.59
CA TYR A 144 9.79 20.83 14.86
C TYR A 144 10.73 20.47 16.01
N THR A 145 10.43 21.01 17.20
CA THR A 145 11.15 20.72 18.45
C THR A 145 10.29 19.90 19.41
N LEU A 146 10.90 19.37 20.48
CA LEU A 146 10.20 18.65 21.55
C LEU A 146 9.07 19.45 22.20
N ALA A 147 9.17 20.77 22.20
CA ALA A 147 8.14 21.65 22.74
C ALA A 147 6.86 21.68 21.87
N GLN A 148 6.96 21.25 20.62
CA GLN A 148 5.87 21.28 19.65
C GLN A 148 5.32 19.87 19.38
N CYS A 149 6.20 18.92 19.06
CA CYS A 149 5.84 17.54 18.78
C CYS A 149 6.87 16.57 19.37
N GLY A 150 6.46 15.34 19.60
CA GLY A 150 7.28 14.25 20.11
C GLY A 150 6.80 12.90 19.56
N GLY A 151 7.60 11.86 19.77
CA GLY A 151 7.36 10.56 19.14
C GLY A 151 7.54 10.57 17.63
N LEU A 152 7.39 9.39 17.04
CA LEU A 152 7.69 9.09 15.63
C LEU A 152 6.79 9.83 14.62
N HIS A 153 7.37 10.30 13.51
CA HIS A 153 6.69 11.04 12.44
C HIS A 153 6.37 10.16 11.23
N GLY A 154 5.26 10.33 10.55
CA GLY A 154 5.05 9.61 9.29
C GLY A 154 5.96 10.10 8.14
N HIS A 155 5.59 9.73 6.92
CA HIS A 155 6.42 9.96 5.74
C HIS A 155 6.16 11.30 5.06
N ILE A 156 7.22 11.91 4.49
CA ILE A 156 7.13 13.15 3.73
C ILE A 156 6.25 12.98 2.51
N LYS A 157 5.40 13.98 2.25
CA LYS A 157 4.68 14.12 0.99
C LYS A 157 4.77 15.58 0.51
N VAL A 158 4.85 15.77 -0.80
CA VAL A 158 4.99 17.08 -1.45
C VAL A 158 3.74 17.34 -2.30
N ALA A 159 3.14 18.51 -2.16
CA ALA A 159 1.96 18.91 -2.89
C ALA A 159 2.27 19.09 -4.39
N PRO A 160 1.52 18.44 -5.31
CA PRO A 160 1.82 18.50 -6.73
C PRO A 160 1.52 19.87 -7.37
N ASN A 161 0.66 20.69 -6.74
CA ASN A 161 0.22 21.98 -7.28
C ASN A 161 1.16 23.15 -6.96
N ASP A 162 1.84 23.12 -5.81
CA ASP A 162 2.63 24.27 -5.35
C ASP A 162 3.90 23.92 -4.58
N GLY A 163 4.28 22.64 -4.49
CA GLY A 163 5.51 22.22 -3.82
C GLY A 163 5.50 22.32 -2.29
N THR A 164 4.35 22.57 -1.65
CA THR A 164 4.24 22.55 -0.18
C THR A 164 4.60 21.16 0.36
N VAL A 165 5.46 21.11 1.38
CA VAL A 165 5.97 19.86 1.96
C VAL A 165 5.32 19.59 3.31
N TYR A 166 4.91 18.34 3.55
CA TYR A 166 4.25 17.90 4.78
C TYR A 166 5.02 16.76 5.44
N LEU A 167 5.25 16.87 6.75
CA LEU A 167 5.82 15.83 7.60
C LEU A 167 4.83 15.50 8.74
N PRO A 168 4.03 14.43 8.62
CA PRO A 168 3.00 14.10 9.61
C PRO A 168 3.57 13.57 10.93
N ASN A 169 2.89 13.79 12.05
CA ASN A 169 3.34 13.34 13.37
C ASN A 169 2.15 13.03 14.30
N LYS A 170 2.27 11.96 15.09
CA LYS A 170 1.21 11.44 15.99
C LYS A 170 1.10 12.12 17.36
N GLY A 171 2.02 13.00 17.71
CA GLY A 171 2.22 13.49 19.07
C GLY A 171 2.62 14.96 19.15
N CYS A 172 1.77 15.87 18.69
CA CYS A 172 1.94 17.31 18.77
C CYS A 172 1.06 17.93 19.86
N GLY A 173 1.56 18.00 21.10
CA GLY A 173 0.84 18.58 22.23
C GLY A 173 -0.43 17.80 22.63
N GLY A 174 -0.38 16.46 22.57
CA GLY A 174 -1.53 15.57 22.83
C GLY A 174 -2.51 15.43 21.66
N LYS A 175 -2.22 16.08 20.53
CA LYS A 175 -2.94 15.99 19.26
C LYS A 175 -2.04 15.37 18.19
N GLN A 176 -2.62 15.05 17.04
CA GLN A 176 -1.87 14.67 15.84
C GLN A 176 -1.88 15.82 14.83
N GLY A 177 -1.00 15.79 13.86
CA GLY A 177 -0.91 16.82 12.83
C GLY A 177 0.29 16.64 11.94
N PHE A 178 0.83 17.75 11.44
CA PHE A 178 2.05 17.74 10.64
C PHE A 178 2.87 19.01 10.84
N ALA A 179 4.17 18.94 10.56
CA ALA A 179 4.95 20.12 10.21
C ALA A 179 4.81 20.37 8.70
N VAL A 180 4.64 21.63 8.31
CA VAL A 180 4.49 22.05 6.91
C VAL A 180 5.51 23.12 6.54
N SER A 181 6.09 23.00 5.35
CA SER A 181 6.98 24.00 4.74
C SER A 181 6.39 24.48 3.42
N THR A 182 6.39 25.81 3.21
CA THR A 182 5.95 26.46 1.96
C THR A 182 7.10 27.15 1.23
N ASP A 183 8.33 27.03 1.75
CA ASP A 183 9.53 27.72 1.29
C ASP A 183 10.64 26.74 0.85
N ASN A 184 10.22 25.63 0.24
CA ASN A 184 11.10 24.56 -0.23
C ASN A 184 11.99 23.98 0.87
N GLY A 185 11.40 23.69 2.03
CA GLY A 185 12.05 23.00 3.15
C GLY A 185 12.90 23.87 4.06
N LEU A 186 12.92 25.19 3.88
CA LEU A 186 13.78 26.10 4.64
C LEU A 186 13.24 26.37 6.05
N THR A 187 11.94 26.61 6.18
CA THR A 187 11.26 26.80 7.47
C THR A 187 10.00 25.95 7.57
N TRP A 188 9.63 25.61 8.80
CA TRP A 188 8.56 24.67 9.10
C TRP A 188 7.63 25.22 10.17
N THR A 189 6.34 24.96 9.99
CA THR A 189 5.28 25.33 10.94
C THR A 189 4.49 24.10 11.33
N VAL A 190 4.26 23.87 12.63
CA VAL A 190 3.40 22.77 13.10
C VAL A 190 1.93 23.18 12.99
N ARG A 191 1.12 22.29 12.42
CA ARG A 191 -0.34 22.38 12.33
C ARG A 191 -0.94 21.14 12.97
N THR A 192 -1.79 21.33 13.98
CA THR A 192 -2.47 20.24 14.68
C THR A 192 -3.91 20.12 14.20
N VAL A 193 -4.42 18.89 14.20
CA VAL A 193 -5.84 18.58 13.99
C VAL A 193 -6.54 18.70 15.34
N PRO A 194 -7.41 19.70 15.57
CA PRO A 194 -7.99 19.94 16.91
C PRO A 194 -8.84 18.78 17.44
N THR A 195 -9.55 18.09 16.54
CA THR A 195 -10.42 16.94 16.85
C THR A 195 -9.66 15.66 17.15
N SER A 196 -8.40 15.56 16.71
CA SER A 196 -7.59 14.36 16.92
C SER A 196 -7.24 14.12 18.39
N THR A 197 -6.79 12.91 18.67
CA THR A 197 -6.20 12.50 19.94
C THR A 197 -4.87 11.80 19.65
N ALA A 198 -3.94 11.83 20.60
CA ALA A 198 -2.64 11.16 20.43
C ALA A 198 -2.80 9.68 20.06
N GLY A 199 -2.05 9.24 19.05
CA GLY A 199 -2.11 7.88 18.50
C GLY A 199 -0.87 7.06 18.82
N ARG A 200 -0.93 5.76 18.52
CA ARG A 200 0.20 4.82 18.69
C ARG A 200 0.99 4.62 17.40
N THR A 201 0.33 4.67 16.26
CA THR A 201 0.94 4.50 14.94
C THR A 201 1.07 5.83 14.21
N ASP A 202 1.98 5.88 13.25
CA ASP A 202 2.32 7.13 12.57
C ASP A 202 1.21 7.49 11.57
N PRO A 203 0.78 8.77 11.54
CA PRO A 203 -0.24 9.23 10.61
C PRO A 203 0.33 9.43 9.21
N SER A 204 -0.55 9.57 8.24
CA SER A 204 -0.19 9.74 6.84
C SER A 204 -0.98 10.86 6.18
N VAL A 205 -0.37 11.49 5.18
CA VAL A 205 -0.95 12.60 4.41
C VAL A 205 -1.08 12.18 2.95
N GLY A 206 -2.20 12.48 2.32
CA GLY A 206 -2.36 12.50 0.88
C GLY A 206 -2.72 13.91 0.43
N ILE A 207 -2.14 14.39 -0.67
CA ILE A 207 -2.43 15.71 -1.22
C ILE A 207 -3.02 15.56 -2.62
N GLY A 208 -4.25 16.03 -2.80
CA GLY A 208 -4.92 16.02 -4.10
C GLY A 208 -4.29 17.03 -5.07
N SER A 209 -4.62 16.90 -6.35
CA SER A 209 -4.03 17.71 -7.44
C SER A 209 -4.22 19.22 -7.30
N GLY A 210 -5.18 19.68 -6.49
CA GLY A 210 -5.42 21.09 -6.16
C GLY A 210 -4.88 21.53 -4.80
N GLY A 211 -4.13 20.69 -4.09
CA GLY A 211 -3.54 21.00 -2.79
C GLY A 211 -4.40 20.64 -1.58
N ARG A 212 -5.57 20.02 -1.76
CA ARG A 212 -6.36 19.51 -0.63
C ARG A 212 -5.60 18.43 0.11
N VAL A 213 -5.53 18.57 1.43
CA VAL A 213 -4.87 17.62 2.32
C VAL A 213 -5.90 16.67 2.91
N TYR A 214 -5.62 15.38 2.81
CA TYR A 214 -6.28 14.30 3.53
C TYR A 214 -5.30 13.76 4.56
N PHE A 215 -5.61 13.91 5.84
CA PHE A 215 -4.77 13.46 6.94
C PHE A 215 -5.44 12.25 7.61
N ALA A 216 -4.84 11.07 7.48
CA ALA A 216 -5.33 9.86 8.14
C ALA A 216 -4.48 9.49 9.34
N TYR A 217 -5.15 9.04 10.40
CA TYR A 217 -4.52 8.75 11.67
C TYR A 217 -5.30 7.69 12.45
N THR A 218 -4.65 7.00 13.37
CA THR A 218 -5.34 6.17 14.36
C THR A 218 -5.56 6.97 15.63
N ALA A 219 -6.81 7.20 16.03
CA ALA A 219 -7.16 7.95 17.23
C ALA A 219 -6.85 7.13 18.51
N GLY A 220 -6.96 7.77 19.68
CA GLY A 220 -6.65 7.18 20.98
C GLY A 220 -7.60 6.05 21.42
N ASP A 221 -8.76 5.93 20.78
CA ASP A 221 -9.68 4.78 20.87
C ASP A 221 -9.31 3.63 19.92
N ASN A 222 -8.20 3.77 19.18
CA ASN A 222 -7.68 2.87 18.15
C ASN A 222 -8.47 2.86 16.84
N HIS A 223 -9.46 3.73 16.65
CA HIS A 223 -10.19 3.80 15.39
C HIS A 223 -9.35 4.51 14.30
N PRO A 224 -9.44 4.10 13.03
CA PRO A 224 -8.89 4.84 11.92
C PRO A 224 -9.77 6.04 11.57
N HIS A 225 -9.17 7.22 11.52
CA HIS A 225 -9.82 8.47 11.16
C HIS A 225 -9.18 9.09 9.92
N VAL A 226 -9.94 9.92 9.22
CA VAL A 226 -9.43 10.80 8.16
C VAL A 226 -10.11 12.16 8.23
N VAL A 227 -9.32 13.22 8.15
CA VAL A 227 -9.77 14.62 8.20
C VAL A 227 -9.22 15.40 7.02
N VAL A 228 -9.94 16.44 6.60
CA VAL A 228 -9.63 17.20 5.40
C VAL A 228 -9.26 18.64 5.72
N SER A 229 -8.26 19.19 5.02
CA SER A 229 -7.94 20.61 5.01
C SER A 229 -7.75 21.12 3.59
N ASP A 230 -8.27 22.32 3.33
CA ASP A 230 -8.17 23.02 2.04
C ASP A 230 -7.16 24.20 2.09
N ASP A 231 -6.53 24.42 3.24
CA ASP A 231 -5.69 25.60 3.53
C ASP A 231 -4.39 25.23 4.26
N LYS A 232 -3.84 24.06 3.94
CA LYS A 232 -2.55 23.57 4.45
C LYS A 232 -2.54 23.37 5.97
N GLY A 233 -3.67 22.94 6.54
CA GLY A 233 -3.84 22.60 7.95
C GLY A 233 -4.13 23.78 8.86
N ILE A 234 -4.56 24.92 8.33
CA ILE A 234 -4.99 26.07 9.14
C ILE A 234 -6.41 25.81 9.68
N THR A 235 -7.30 25.32 8.82
CA THR A 235 -8.64 24.84 9.17
C THR A 235 -8.84 23.40 8.72
N TRP A 236 -9.76 22.72 9.39
CA TRP A 236 -10.03 21.30 9.22
C TRP A 236 -11.54 21.06 9.18
N ARG A 237 -11.96 20.08 8.38
CA ARG A 237 -13.36 19.64 8.27
C ARG A 237 -13.46 18.13 8.10
N ASN A 238 -14.64 17.60 8.36
CA ASN A 238 -15.02 16.21 8.12
C ASN A 238 -14.04 15.21 8.73
N ASP A 239 -13.82 15.29 10.03
CA ASP A 239 -13.11 14.22 10.75
C ASP A 239 -14.01 12.98 10.80
N TYR A 240 -13.71 12.03 9.92
CA TYR A 240 -14.54 10.87 9.65
C TYR A 240 -13.94 9.64 10.33
N ASP A 241 -14.72 8.99 11.20
CA ASP A 241 -14.38 7.70 11.80
C ASP A 241 -14.66 6.57 10.80
N LEU A 242 -13.59 5.99 10.24
CA LEU A 242 -13.66 4.93 9.23
C LEU A 242 -14.05 3.57 9.85
N ALA A 243 -13.93 3.40 11.18
CA ALA A 243 -14.36 2.17 11.85
C ALA A 243 -15.87 1.92 11.74
N LEU A 244 -16.65 3.01 11.66
CA LEU A 244 -18.11 2.98 11.66
C LEU A 244 -18.71 2.82 10.24
N ALA A 245 -17.87 2.83 9.20
CA ALA A 245 -18.29 2.71 7.81
C ALA A 245 -18.44 1.26 7.33
N VAL A 246 -18.16 0.28 8.19
CA VAL A 246 -18.29 -1.16 7.91
C VAL A 246 -19.10 -1.85 9.00
N SER A 247 -19.72 -2.98 8.67
CA SER A 247 -20.44 -3.82 9.62
C SER A 247 -19.88 -5.24 9.59
N PRO A 248 -19.43 -5.81 10.73
CA PRO A 248 -19.36 -5.16 12.05
C PRO A 248 -18.38 -3.99 12.07
N ASN A 249 -18.58 -3.06 13.02
CA ASN A 249 -17.67 -1.93 13.22
C ASN A 249 -16.28 -2.44 13.59
N LEU A 250 -15.25 -1.74 13.15
CA LEU A 250 -13.87 -2.03 13.54
C LEU A 250 -13.64 -1.60 14.99
N THR A 251 -12.76 -2.32 15.69
CA THR A 251 -12.42 -2.04 17.10
C THR A 251 -11.01 -1.50 17.26
N ALA A 252 -10.12 -1.79 16.30
CA ALA A 252 -8.77 -1.23 16.26
C ALA A 252 -8.20 -1.23 14.84
N ALA A 253 -7.36 -0.24 14.55
CA ALA A 253 -6.58 -0.15 13.32
C ALA A 253 -5.13 0.28 13.61
N VAL A 254 -4.25 0.00 12.65
CA VAL A 254 -2.83 0.38 12.66
C VAL A 254 -2.34 0.75 11.26
N PHE A 255 -1.26 1.54 11.24
CA PHE A 255 -0.45 1.83 10.04
C PHE A 255 -1.25 2.41 8.87
N PRO A 256 -1.95 3.55 9.07
CA PRO A 256 -2.68 4.20 8.00
C PRO A 256 -1.70 4.77 6.95
N ALA A 257 -2.02 4.60 5.68
CA ALA A 257 -1.30 5.18 4.55
C ALA A 257 -2.30 5.86 3.59
N VAL A 258 -2.03 7.09 3.18
CA VAL A 258 -2.94 7.88 2.33
C VAL A 258 -2.31 8.17 0.98
N VAL A 259 -3.13 8.08 -0.07
CA VAL A 259 -2.82 8.65 -1.38
C VAL A 259 -4.01 9.44 -1.91
N ALA A 260 -3.76 10.51 -2.64
CA ALA A 260 -4.80 11.30 -3.30
C ALA A 260 -4.45 11.50 -4.79
N GLY A 261 -5.49 11.64 -5.60
CA GLY A 261 -5.35 11.90 -7.04
C GLY A 261 -5.90 13.27 -7.38
N ASP A 262 -7.10 13.31 -7.98
CA ASP A 262 -7.85 14.55 -8.13
C ASP A 262 -8.19 15.17 -6.78
N ASN A 263 -8.44 16.47 -6.76
CA ASN A 263 -8.60 17.21 -5.51
C ASN A 263 -9.77 16.72 -4.64
N ASP A 264 -10.77 16.07 -5.23
CA ASP A 264 -11.93 15.47 -4.57
C ASP A 264 -11.79 13.95 -4.32
N ARG A 265 -10.64 13.35 -4.61
CA ARG A 265 -10.45 11.89 -4.55
C ARG A 265 -9.23 11.48 -3.76
N ALA A 266 -9.45 10.63 -2.76
CA ALA A 266 -8.39 10.07 -1.95
C ALA A 266 -8.75 8.66 -1.49
N ALA A 267 -7.72 7.93 -1.08
CA ALA A 267 -7.86 6.63 -0.48
C ALA A 267 -6.93 6.48 0.73
N VAL A 268 -7.40 5.71 1.72
CA VAL A 268 -6.67 5.37 2.94
C VAL A 268 -6.56 3.86 3.02
N PHE A 269 -5.35 3.33 3.07
CA PHE A 269 -5.06 1.96 3.44
C PHE A 269 -4.81 1.87 4.95
N PHE A 270 -5.26 0.81 5.59
CA PHE A 270 -4.93 0.48 6.98
C PHE A 270 -5.15 -1.00 7.26
N LEU A 271 -4.50 -1.52 8.31
CA LEU A 271 -4.81 -2.86 8.84
C LEU A 271 -5.76 -2.69 10.03
N ALA A 272 -6.81 -3.51 10.11
CA ALA A 272 -7.79 -3.42 11.20
C ALA A 272 -8.37 -4.76 11.61
N THR A 273 -8.97 -4.78 12.79
CA THR A 273 -9.73 -5.90 13.35
C THR A 273 -11.09 -5.42 13.84
N ASP A 274 -12.07 -6.30 13.78
CA ASP A 274 -13.41 -6.14 14.34
C ASP A 274 -13.57 -6.88 15.68
N SER A 275 -12.50 -7.51 16.18
CA SER A 275 -12.57 -8.33 17.38
C SER A 275 -12.82 -7.49 18.62
N THR A 276 -13.87 -7.84 19.35
CA THR A 276 -14.24 -7.25 20.64
C THR A 276 -13.65 -8.02 21.83
N ASN A 277 -12.75 -8.98 21.58
CA ASN A 277 -12.16 -9.76 22.65
C ASN A 277 -11.33 -8.89 23.60
N PRO A 278 -11.23 -9.28 24.89
CA PRO A 278 -10.46 -8.53 25.87
C PRO A 278 -8.96 -8.57 25.55
N GLY A 279 -8.22 -7.60 26.09
CA GLY A 279 -6.80 -7.40 25.82
C GLY A 279 -6.55 -6.10 25.05
N ASN A 280 -5.28 -5.70 24.93
CA ASN A 280 -4.90 -4.52 24.16
C ASN A 280 -4.53 -4.92 22.73
N PRO A 281 -5.31 -4.54 21.71
CA PRO A 281 -5.03 -4.90 20.32
C PRO A 281 -3.73 -4.31 19.78
N VAL A 282 -3.23 -3.21 20.38
CA VAL A 282 -2.07 -2.44 19.92
C VAL A 282 -1.05 -2.19 21.05
N GLY A 283 -0.79 -3.23 21.84
CA GLY A 283 0.08 -3.20 23.03
C GLY A 283 1.21 -4.22 23.01
N ASP A 284 1.90 -4.34 24.14
CA ASP A 284 2.96 -5.35 24.39
C ASP A 284 2.38 -6.74 24.72
N ASP A 285 1.07 -6.83 24.97
CA ASP A 285 0.37 -8.08 25.30
C ASP A 285 0.93 -8.76 26.55
N SER A 286 1.30 -7.95 27.56
CA SER A 286 1.79 -8.39 28.88
C SER A 286 0.67 -8.68 29.88
N GLY A 287 -0.55 -8.19 29.61
CA GLY A 287 -1.74 -8.43 30.42
C GLY A 287 -2.61 -9.57 29.88
N THR A 288 -3.90 -9.31 29.69
CA THR A 288 -4.81 -10.25 29.03
C THR A 288 -4.40 -10.41 27.56
N ALA A 289 -4.09 -11.65 27.17
CA ALA A 289 -3.75 -11.98 25.80
C ALA A 289 -4.88 -11.59 24.85
N TYR A 290 -4.59 -10.68 23.91
CA TYR A 290 -5.57 -10.26 22.92
C TYR A 290 -5.76 -11.35 21.86
N LYS A 291 -7.03 -11.66 21.57
CA LYS A 291 -7.42 -12.63 20.55
C LYS A 291 -8.19 -11.93 19.45
N GLY A 292 -7.55 -11.65 18.33
CA GLY A 292 -8.19 -10.94 17.22
C GLY A 292 -7.52 -11.28 15.91
N THR A 293 -8.32 -11.28 14.85
CA THR A 293 -7.84 -11.50 13.49
C THR A 293 -7.83 -10.17 12.77
N TRP A 294 -6.71 -9.85 12.12
CA TRP A 294 -6.51 -8.58 11.41
C TRP A 294 -6.61 -8.77 9.91
N TYR A 295 -7.20 -7.80 9.22
CA TYR A 295 -7.37 -7.77 7.77
C TYR A 295 -6.94 -6.42 7.21
N PRO A 296 -6.57 -6.36 5.92
CA PRO A 296 -6.33 -5.10 5.24
C PRO A 296 -7.65 -4.44 4.84
N TYR A 297 -7.72 -3.12 4.94
CA TYR A 297 -8.86 -2.31 4.53
C TYR A 297 -8.42 -1.14 3.66
N ILE A 298 -9.32 -0.74 2.76
CA ILE A 298 -9.18 0.46 1.92
C ILE A 298 -10.44 1.30 2.12
N ALA A 299 -10.27 2.56 2.53
CA ALA A 299 -11.30 3.59 2.47
C ALA A 299 -11.09 4.46 1.23
N VAL A 300 -12.16 4.83 0.53
CA VAL A 300 -12.10 5.71 -0.66
C VAL A 300 -13.15 6.80 -0.55
N THR A 301 -12.77 8.02 -0.92
CA THR A 301 -13.67 9.15 -1.16
C THR A 301 -13.56 9.61 -2.60
N CYS A 302 -14.67 10.06 -3.17
CA CYS A 302 -14.73 10.70 -4.48
C CYS A 302 -15.51 12.03 -4.46
N ASP A 303 -15.73 12.60 -3.26
CA ASP A 303 -16.52 13.82 -3.04
C ASP A 303 -15.80 14.83 -2.13
N GLY A 304 -14.47 14.70 -2.01
CA GLY A 304 -13.67 15.60 -1.21
C GLY A 304 -13.69 15.31 0.28
N GLY A 305 -13.93 14.05 0.66
CA GLY A 305 -14.04 13.59 2.04
C GLY A 305 -15.35 14.00 2.72
N GLN A 306 -16.43 14.17 1.96
CA GLN A 306 -17.78 14.28 2.54
C GLN A 306 -18.32 12.92 2.93
N SER A 307 -18.02 11.89 2.15
CA SER A 307 -18.33 10.49 2.44
C SER A 307 -17.16 9.57 2.11
N TRP A 308 -17.15 8.40 2.75
CA TRP A 308 -16.13 7.37 2.57
C TRP A 308 -16.77 5.99 2.42
N SER A 309 -16.34 5.25 1.40
CA SER A 309 -16.63 3.83 1.24
C SER A 309 -15.46 3.02 1.76
N VAL A 310 -15.71 2.10 2.70
CA VAL A 310 -14.67 1.27 3.31
C VAL A 310 -14.89 -0.19 2.92
N ILE A 311 -13.84 -0.84 2.44
CA ILE A 311 -13.86 -2.25 2.02
C ILE A 311 -12.76 -3.03 2.71
N ARG A 312 -13.06 -4.28 3.07
CA ARG A 312 -12.02 -5.27 3.40
C ARG A 312 -11.34 -5.71 2.11
N ALA A 313 -10.03 -5.55 2.04
CA ALA A 313 -9.22 -5.73 0.82
C ALA A 313 -8.44 -7.06 0.84
N ASP A 314 -9.04 -8.12 1.37
CA ASP A 314 -8.43 -9.44 1.60
C ASP A 314 -8.65 -10.44 0.46
N ASN A 315 -9.19 -10.00 -0.68
CA ASN A 315 -9.48 -10.91 -1.79
C ASN A 315 -8.19 -11.43 -2.46
N ASP A 316 -7.88 -12.71 -2.26
CA ASP A 316 -6.80 -13.40 -2.95
C ASP A 316 -7.30 -14.04 -4.27
N PRO A 317 -6.76 -13.64 -5.44
CA PRO A 317 -7.12 -14.25 -6.71
C PRO A 317 -6.89 -15.77 -6.81
N LEU A 318 -5.98 -16.32 -6.01
CA LEU A 318 -5.67 -17.76 -6.00
C LEU A 318 -6.62 -18.57 -5.11
N ASN A 319 -7.25 -17.92 -4.13
CA ASN A 319 -8.18 -18.53 -3.18
C ASN A 319 -9.44 -17.67 -3.04
N PRO A 320 -10.21 -17.48 -4.12
CA PRO A 320 -11.36 -16.57 -4.13
C PRO A 320 -12.40 -16.98 -3.08
N GLY A 321 -12.91 -15.98 -2.37
CA GLY A 321 -13.93 -16.15 -1.32
C GLY A 321 -13.43 -16.74 -0.01
N GLN A 322 -12.14 -17.06 0.11
CA GLN A 322 -11.53 -17.41 1.40
C GLN A 322 -11.01 -16.13 2.08
N PRO A 323 -11.25 -15.96 3.39
CA PRO A 323 -10.63 -14.85 4.12
C PRO A 323 -9.11 -14.95 4.07
N ASN A 324 -8.44 -13.81 3.89
CA ASN A 324 -6.99 -13.72 3.92
C ASN A 324 -6.54 -12.76 5.03
N PRO A 325 -6.48 -13.23 6.30
CA PRO A 325 -6.01 -12.41 7.40
C PRO A 325 -4.53 -12.06 7.24
N VAL A 326 -4.08 -11.07 8.00
CA VAL A 326 -2.72 -10.52 7.95
C VAL A 326 -1.96 -10.79 9.24
N GLN A 327 -2.64 -10.80 10.39
CA GLN A 327 -2.06 -11.17 11.68
C GLN A 327 -3.12 -11.75 12.64
N GLN A 328 -2.66 -12.57 13.58
CA GLN A 328 -3.45 -13.07 14.71
C GLN A 328 -2.95 -12.46 16.03
N GLY A 329 -3.87 -12.23 16.97
CA GLY A 329 -3.58 -11.63 18.25
C GLY A 329 -3.25 -10.14 18.17
N VAL A 330 -2.48 -9.65 19.14
CA VAL A 330 -2.04 -8.24 19.24
C VAL A 330 -1.17 -7.84 18.05
N ILE A 331 -1.20 -6.57 17.61
CA ILE A 331 -0.13 -5.94 16.81
C ILE A 331 0.64 -4.98 17.71
N CYS A 332 1.83 -5.37 18.18
CA CYS A 332 2.64 -4.50 19.03
C CYS A 332 3.26 -3.34 18.26
N THR A 333 3.13 -2.12 18.81
CA THR A 333 3.62 -0.86 18.21
C THR A 333 4.77 -0.21 19.01
N PHE A 334 5.48 -0.99 19.83
CA PHE A 334 6.59 -0.52 20.67
C PHE A 334 7.99 -0.76 20.05
N GLY A 335 8.03 -1.01 18.73
CA GLY A 335 9.28 -1.19 18.00
C GLY A 335 10.08 -2.39 18.50
N THR A 336 11.37 -2.19 18.78
CA THR A 336 12.31 -3.22 19.21
C THR A 336 12.02 -3.82 20.60
N THR A 337 11.13 -3.21 21.37
CA THR A 337 10.74 -3.70 22.70
C THR A 337 9.51 -4.61 22.67
N CYS A 338 8.95 -4.87 21.48
CA CYS A 338 7.81 -5.76 21.33
C CYS A 338 8.16 -7.21 21.71
N PRO A 339 7.32 -7.88 22.53
CA PRO A 339 7.53 -9.28 22.88
C PRO A 339 7.42 -10.22 21.67
N THR A 340 8.08 -11.38 21.77
CA THR A 340 8.04 -12.41 20.72
C THR A 340 6.61 -12.79 20.34
N GLY A 341 6.36 -12.92 19.04
CA GLY A 341 5.05 -13.31 18.49
C GLY A 341 4.04 -12.17 18.39
N THR A 342 4.27 -11.01 19.01
CA THR A 342 3.33 -9.86 18.93
C THR A 342 3.43 -9.07 17.63
N ARG A 343 4.37 -9.45 16.77
CA ARG A 343 4.72 -8.72 15.56
C ARG A 343 5.21 -9.69 14.48
N ASN A 344 4.25 -10.19 13.69
CA ASN A 344 4.54 -10.98 12.48
C ASN A 344 4.79 -10.10 11.26
N LEU A 345 4.46 -8.81 11.38
CA LEU A 345 4.50 -7.81 10.31
C LEU A 345 5.73 -6.92 10.47
N LEU A 346 6.17 -6.33 9.36
CA LEU A 346 7.18 -5.27 9.39
C LEU A 346 6.53 -3.93 9.76
N ASP A 347 7.34 -2.97 10.20
CA ASP A 347 6.85 -1.60 10.38
C ASP A 347 6.73 -0.95 9.00
N PHE A 348 5.71 -0.10 8.87
CA PHE A 348 5.35 0.71 7.71
C PHE A 348 4.64 -0.02 6.57
N ASN A 349 3.57 0.64 6.14
CA ASN A 349 2.84 0.37 4.92
C ASN A 349 2.91 1.61 4.06
N ASP A 350 2.74 1.46 2.75
CA ASP A 350 2.65 2.62 1.86
C ASP A 350 1.55 2.42 0.83
N MET A 351 1.14 3.54 0.24
CA MET A 351 0.07 3.60 -0.74
C MET A 351 0.45 4.59 -1.84
N THR A 352 0.19 4.19 -3.07
CA THR A 352 0.41 5.01 -4.27
C THR A 352 -0.69 4.77 -5.31
N VAL A 353 -0.62 5.47 -6.44
CA VAL A 353 -1.49 5.22 -7.59
C VAL A 353 -0.67 4.94 -8.83
N ASP A 354 -1.25 4.20 -9.77
CA ASP A 354 -0.69 4.11 -11.11
C ASP A 354 -1.12 5.29 -12.01
N SER A 355 -0.64 5.29 -13.25
CA SER A 355 -0.89 6.34 -14.24
C SER A 355 -2.37 6.53 -14.62
N ARG A 356 -3.27 5.63 -14.19
CA ARG A 356 -4.72 5.71 -14.38
C ARG A 356 -5.47 5.93 -13.08
N GLY A 357 -4.77 6.26 -11.99
CA GLY A 357 -5.38 6.54 -10.69
C GLY A 357 -5.86 5.27 -9.98
N ARG A 358 -5.34 4.09 -10.34
CA ARG A 358 -5.65 2.86 -9.61
C ARG A 358 -4.84 2.79 -8.35
N ILE A 359 -5.51 2.52 -7.26
CA ILE A 359 -4.89 2.38 -5.94
C ILE A 359 -3.96 1.16 -5.92
N LEU A 360 -2.76 1.38 -5.38
CA LEU A 360 -1.78 0.36 -5.02
C LEU A 360 -1.44 0.54 -3.54
N ALA A 361 -1.62 -0.48 -2.72
CA ALA A 361 -1.17 -0.47 -1.32
C ALA A 361 -0.20 -1.63 -1.11
N VAL A 362 0.86 -1.40 -0.35
CA VAL A 362 1.87 -2.42 -0.04
C VAL A 362 1.98 -2.58 1.47
N TYR A 363 2.06 -3.83 1.90
CA TYR A 363 2.20 -4.19 3.31
C TYR A 363 2.93 -5.52 3.47
N ALA A 364 3.46 -5.75 4.66
CA ALA A 364 3.96 -7.06 5.06
C ALA A 364 2.77 -7.94 5.47
N ASP A 365 2.65 -9.14 4.91
CA ASP A 365 1.60 -10.09 5.27
C ASP A 365 2.16 -11.17 6.20
N GLY A 366 1.74 -11.12 7.46
CA GLY A 366 2.15 -12.02 8.52
C GLY A 366 1.47 -13.39 8.48
N CYS A 367 0.58 -13.62 7.52
CA CYS A 367 -0.20 -14.83 7.39
C CYS A 367 0.05 -15.54 6.05
N ASN A 368 0.85 -16.59 6.09
CA ASN A 368 1.27 -17.29 4.88
C ASN A 368 0.30 -18.39 4.41
N PHE A 369 0.20 -18.63 3.11
CA PHE A 369 -0.54 -19.81 2.60
C PHE A 369 -0.03 -21.12 3.19
N GLY A 370 -0.97 -21.97 3.64
CA GLY A 370 -0.68 -23.23 4.33
C GLY A 370 -0.41 -23.08 5.83
N HIS A 371 -0.39 -21.86 6.35
CA HIS A 371 -0.15 -21.57 7.75
C HIS A 371 -1.46 -21.58 8.57
N PRO A 372 -1.47 -22.07 9.82
CA PRO A 372 -2.67 -22.11 10.66
C PRO A 372 -3.43 -20.78 10.76
N CYS A 373 -2.71 -19.66 10.82
CA CYS A 373 -3.30 -18.30 10.84
C CYS A 373 -4.35 -18.03 9.76
N ILE A 374 -4.25 -18.61 8.55
CA ILE A 374 -5.21 -18.37 7.46
C ILE A 374 -6.55 -19.09 7.70
N ASN A 375 -6.52 -20.14 8.53
CA ASN A 375 -7.70 -20.95 8.84
C ASN A 375 -8.42 -20.48 10.11
N ILE A 376 -7.89 -19.48 10.82
CA ILE A 376 -8.45 -18.99 12.08
C ILE A 376 -9.00 -17.59 11.84
N THR A 377 -10.31 -17.49 11.63
CA THR A 377 -10.97 -16.23 11.26
C THR A 377 -12.07 -15.84 12.25
N ASN A 378 -12.27 -16.65 13.29
CA ASN A 378 -13.28 -16.49 14.32
C ASN A 378 -12.75 -15.75 15.55
N ASN A 379 -11.71 -14.91 15.40
CA ASN A 379 -11.09 -14.16 16.49
C ASN A 379 -10.67 -15.03 17.69
N SER A 380 -10.23 -16.28 17.47
CA SER A 380 -9.91 -17.21 18.56
C SER A 380 -8.41 -17.39 18.86
N ALA A 381 -7.54 -16.95 17.94
CA ALA A 381 -6.09 -17.04 18.07
C ALA A 381 -5.48 -15.78 18.70
N ASP A 382 -4.38 -15.99 19.43
CA ASP A 382 -3.53 -14.96 20.00
C ASP A 382 -2.15 -14.95 19.31
N LYS A 383 -1.17 -14.28 19.92
CA LYS A 383 0.19 -14.17 19.40
C LYS A 383 0.92 -15.51 19.27
N SER A 384 0.51 -16.57 19.96
CA SER A 384 1.17 -17.88 19.91
C SER A 384 1.02 -18.57 18.56
N GLN A 385 0.04 -18.15 17.75
CA GLN A 385 -0.15 -18.65 16.39
C GLN A 385 0.76 -17.95 15.37
N ASN A 386 1.51 -16.92 15.76
CA ASN A 386 2.39 -16.17 14.87
C ASN A 386 3.78 -16.85 14.74
N GLN A 387 4.22 -17.14 13.51
CA GLN A 387 5.49 -17.86 13.22
C GLN A 387 6.72 -16.97 12.98
N GLY A 388 6.60 -15.64 13.09
CA GLY A 388 7.70 -14.70 12.84
C GLY A 388 8.11 -14.58 11.37
N VAL A 389 7.16 -14.80 10.45
CA VAL A 389 7.39 -14.74 9.00
C VAL A 389 6.44 -13.74 8.35
N ALA A 390 6.92 -13.04 7.32
CA ALA A 390 6.13 -12.10 6.54
C ALA A 390 6.34 -12.32 5.03
N ARG A 391 5.33 -11.99 4.23
CA ARG A 391 5.41 -11.88 2.77
C ARG A 391 5.24 -10.45 2.32
N LEU A 392 5.89 -10.09 1.22
CA LEU A 392 5.61 -8.84 0.53
C LEU A 392 4.30 -8.98 -0.23
N THR A 393 3.34 -8.11 0.06
CA THR A 393 1.99 -8.15 -0.52
C THR A 393 1.62 -6.79 -1.10
N ILE A 394 1.01 -6.80 -2.29
CA ILE A 394 0.42 -5.63 -2.93
C ILE A 394 -1.08 -5.86 -3.08
N ILE A 395 -1.88 -4.91 -2.61
CA ILE A 395 -3.26 -4.72 -3.00
C ILE A 395 -3.29 -3.80 -4.21
N ARG A 396 -4.07 -4.20 -5.21
CA ARG A 396 -4.27 -3.41 -6.41
C ARG A 396 -5.75 -3.29 -6.72
N GLN A 397 -6.20 -2.06 -6.98
CA GLN A 397 -7.58 -1.82 -7.35
C GLN A 397 -7.92 -2.53 -8.67
N ARG A 398 -8.91 -3.43 -8.60
CA ARG A 398 -9.37 -4.18 -9.76
C ARG A 398 -10.32 -3.36 -10.65
N GLY A 399 -11.32 -2.73 -10.05
CA GLY A 399 -12.36 -1.95 -10.73
C GLY A 399 -12.92 -0.81 -9.87
N GLY A 400 -13.97 -0.16 -10.35
CA GLY A 400 -14.61 0.99 -9.71
C GLY A 400 -13.96 2.34 -10.05
N MET A 401 -14.44 3.40 -9.40
CA MET A 401 -13.94 4.78 -9.58
C MET A 401 -12.45 4.88 -9.28
N ARG A 402 -11.73 5.65 -10.08
CA ARG A 402 -10.28 5.85 -9.94
C ARG A 402 -10.01 7.11 -9.13
N LEU A 403 -8.79 7.28 -8.61
CA LEU A 403 -8.41 8.56 -8.01
C LEU A 403 -8.19 9.67 -9.03
N PHE A 404 -8.08 9.33 -10.32
CA PHE A 404 -8.11 10.28 -11.43
C PHE A 404 -9.43 10.10 -12.18
N SER A 405 -10.35 11.05 -12.03
CA SER A 405 -11.70 11.03 -12.61
C SER A 405 -11.70 10.87 -14.13
N ALA A 406 -10.67 11.38 -14.80
CA ALA A 406 -10.46 11.22 -16.24
C ALA A 406 -10.36 9.74 -16.68
N PHE A 407 -10.07 8.82 -15.76
CA PHE A 407 -9.96 7.39 -16.01
C PHE A 407 -11.07 6.58 -15.32
N ASP A 408 -12.14 7.25 -14.87
CA ASP A 408 -13.32 6.54 -14.41
C ASP A 408 -13.89 5.66 -15.52
N PRO A 409 -14.50 4.51 -15.17
CA PRO A 409 -15.30 3.75 -16.12
C PRO A 409 -16.48 4.61 -16.61
N GLY A 410 -16.34 5.24 -17.78
CA GLY A 410 -17.33 6.16 -18.34
C GLY A 410 -18.27 5.48 -19.34
N GLY A 411 -19.54 5.31 -18.99
CA GLY A 411 -20.61 4.83 -19.90
C GLY A 411 -21.47 3.70 -19.31
N PRO A 412 -22.48 3.19 -20.05
CA PRO A 412 -23.12 1.92 -19.69
C PRO A 412 -22.01 0.87 -19.53
N ALA A 413 -21.99 0.19 -18.38
CA ALA A 413 -20.90 -0.69 -17.97
C ALA A 413 -20.42 -1.56 -19.16
N PRO A 414 -19.13 -1.53 -19.56
CA PRO A 414 -18.66 -2.42 -20.61
C PRO A 414 -18.84 -3.90 -20.21
N PRO A 415 -18.73 -4.85 -21.16
CA PRO A 415 -18.52 -6.25 -20.79
C PRO A 415 -17.39 -6.37 -19.76
N PRO A 416 -17.40 -7.40 -18.89
CA PRO A 416 -16.36 -7.58 -17.89
C PRO A 416 -14.98 -7.71 -18.54
N LEU A 417 -13.92 -7.57 -17.75
CA LEU A 417 -12.60 -8.05 -18.17
C LEU A 417 -12.52 -9.58 -18.07
N SER A 418 -11.58 -10.18 -18.79
CA SER A 418 -11.39 -11.64 -18.73
C SER A 418 -10.49 -12.04 -17.57
N PRO A 419 -10.87 -13.07 -16.78
CA PRO A 419 -10.06 -13.54 -15.68
C PRO A 419 -8.87 -14.39 -16.15
N PRO A 420 -7.73 -14.35 -15.45
CA PRO A 420 -6.69 -15.37 -15.65
C PRO A 420 -7.24 -16.76 -15.28
N VAL A 421 -6.77 -17.80 -15.97
CA VAL A 421 -7.15 -19.19 -15.66
C VAL A 421 -5.96 -19.98 -15.15
N TYR A 422 -6.07 -20.57 -13.97
CA TYR A 422 -5.06 -21.43 -13.38
C TYR A 422 -5.45 -22.88 -13.60
N VAL A 423 -4.57 -23.66 -14.26
CA VAL A 423 -4.83 -25.07 -14.60
C VAL A 423 -3.91 -25.99 -13.80
N THR A 424 -4.50 -27.00 -13.17
CA THR A 424 -3.76 -28.09 -12.51
C THR A 424 -4.24 -29.44 -13.04
N SER A 425 -3.31 -30.24 -13.55
CA SER A 425 -3.61 -31.61 -13.97
C SER A 425 -3.92 -32.49 -12.76
N THR A 426 -5.03 -33.23 -12.80
CA THR A 426 -5.42 -34.18 -11.75
C THR A 426 -5.81 -35.52 -12.35
N GLN A 427 -5.87 -36.57 -11.54
CA GLN A 427 -6.39 -37.88 -11.98
C GLN A 427 -7.84 -37.81 -12.51
N ARG A 428 -8.60 -36.78 -12.12
CA ARG A 428 -9.99 -36.61 -12.55
C ARG A 428 -10.14 -35.80 -13.84
N GLY A 429 -9.05 -35.25 -14.38
CA GLY A 429 -9.01 -34.29 -15.48
C GLY A 429 -8.30 -32.99 -15.08
N ASN A 430 -8.30 -32.00 -15.97
CA ASN A 430 -7.71 -30.69 -15.72
C ASN A 430 -8.65 -29.87 -14.85
N LYS A 431 -8.13 -29.41 -13.71
CA LYS A 431 -8.84 -28.53 -12.77
C LYS A 431 -8.48 -27.09 -13.09
N LEU A 432 -9.48 -26.31 -13.47
CA LEU A 432 -9.40 -24.89 -13.73
C LEU A 432 -9.85 -24.13 -12.47
N LYS A 433 -9.14 -23.06 -12.15
CA LYS A 433 -9.56 -22.05 -11.18
C LYS A 433 -9.41 -20.66 -11.77
N TRP A 434 -10.30 -19.75 -11.44
CA TRP A 434 -10.20 -18.35 -11.86
C TRP A 434 -10.78 -17.41 -10.79
N PRO A 435 -10.20 -16.22 -10.63
CA PRO A 435 -10.75 -15.18 -9.76
C PRO A 435 -11.95 -14.49 -10.42
N THR A 436 -12.70 -13.72 -9.64
CA THR A 436 -13.63 -12.75 -10.20
C THR A 436 -12.82 -11.67 -10.95
N PRO A 437 -13.17 -11.31 -12.21
CA PRO A 437 -12.56 -10.21 -12.96
C PRO A 437 -13.37 -8.91 -12.87
N ASP A 438 -12.78 -7.75 -13.16
CA ASP A 438 -13.48 -6.45 -13.15
C ASP A 438 -14.79 -6.59 -13.91
N ASP A 439 -15.89 -6.29 -13.22
CA ASP A 439 -17.23 -6.54 -13.71
C ASP A 439 -17.71 -5.41 -14.64
N GLY A 440 -16.86 -4.40 -14.85
CA GLY A 440 -17.16 -3.24 -15.67
C GLY A 440 -18.19 -2.31 -15.03
N GLY A 441 -18.57 -2.53 -13.77
CA GLY A 441 -19.64 -1.81 -13.09
C GLY A 441 -21.02 -2.49 -13.18
N ALA A 442 -21.11 -3.72 -13.70
CA ALA A 442 -22.35 -4.49 -13.73
C ALA A 442 -22.13 -5.94 -13.27
N PRO A 443 -23.02 -6.51 -12.42
CA PRO A 443 -22.82 -7.84 -11.86
C PRO A 443 -22.53 -8.90 -12.92
N ILE A 444 -21.52 -9.72 -12.67
CA ILE A 444 -21.26 -10.93 -13.46
C ILE A 444 -22.44 -11.89 -13.27
N ILE A 445 -22.98 -12.39 -14.37
CA ILE A 445 -24.14 -13.30 -14.41
C ILE A 445 -23.75 -14.74 -14.77
N SER A 446 -22.62 -14.96 -15.44
CA SER A 446 -22.08 -16.29 -15.70
C SER A 446 -20.59 -16.25 -16.05
N TYR A 447 -19.93 -17.41 -15.97
CA TYR A 447 -18.63 -17.64 -16.60
C TYR A 447 -18.76 -18.68 -17.70
N ARG A 448 -18.04 -18.47 -18.80
CA ARG A 448 -17.96 -19.41 -19.91
C ARG A 448 -16.56 -20.01 -19.98
N ILE A 449 -16.48 -21.33 -20.07
CA ILE A 449 -15.23 -22.09 -20.11
C ILE A 449 -15.07 -22.67 -21.51
N TYR A 450 -13.93 -22.37 -22.13
CA TYR A 450 -13.57 -22.82 -23.47
C TYR A 450 -12.37 -23.75 -23.40
N ARG A 451 -12.30 -24.71 -24.34
CA ARG A 451 -11.17 -25.61 -24.52
C ARG A 451 -10.87 -25.88 -25.98
N GLY A 452 -9.60 -25.86 -26.35
CA GLY A 452 -9.11 -26.21 -27.69
C GLY A 452 -7.87 -27.08 -27.65
N SER A 453 -7.51 -27.64 -28.80
CA SER A 453 -6.23 -28.34 -29.07
C SER A 453 -5.20 -27.43 -29.73
N ASP A 454 -5.60 -26.21 -30.08
CA ASP A 454 -4.76 -25.12 -30.58
C ASP A 454 -5.14 -23.81 -29.90
N ARG A 455 -4.35 -22.78 -30.18
CA ARG A 455 -4.34 -21.48 -29.52
C ARG A 455 -5.52 -20.55 -29.86
N GLN A 456 -6.38 -20.95 -30.80
CA GLN A 456 -7.44 -20.09 -31.36
C GLN A 456 -8.72 -20.85 -31.70
N GLY A 457 -8.74 -22.17 -31.57
CA GLY A 457 -9.88 -23.05 -31.83
C GLY A 457 -10.58 -23.53 -30.56
N GLU A 458 -10.49 -22.79 -29.45
CA GLU A 458 -11.16 -23.18 -28.23
C GLU A 458 -12.70 -23.11 -28.36
N MET A 459 -13.37 -24.23 -28.11
CA MET A 459 -14.83 -24.35 -28.13
C MET A 459 -15.40 -24.24 -26.72
N LEU A 460 -16.60 -23.68 -26.59
CA LEU A 460 -17.33 -23.63 -25.32
C LEU A 460 -17.59 -25.05 -24.82
N ILE A 461 -17.15 -25.36 -23.61
CA ILE A 461 -17.36 -26.65 -22.95
C ILE A 461 -18.29 -26.58 -21.74
N ALA A 462 -18.46 -25.40 -21.15
CA ALA A 462 -19.38 -25.17 -20.05
C ALA A 462 -19.72 -23.68 -19.88
N GLU A 463 -20.92 -23.40 -19.37
CA GLU A 463 -21.30 -22.11 -18.79
C GLU A 463 -21.75 -22.36 -17.34
N VAL A 464 -21.21 -21.60 -16.40
CA VAL A 464 -21.41 -21.79 -14.95
C VAL A 464 -21.89 -20.51 -14.29
N LYS A 465 -22.48 -20.68 -13.09
CA LYS A 465 -23.02 -19.58 -12.27
C LYS A 465 -21.92 -18.58 -11.88
N PRO A 466 -22.25 -17.32 -11.57
CA PRO A 466 -21.25 -16.29 -11.26
C PRO A 466 -20.56 -16.50 -9.90
N THR A 467 -21.07 -17.43 -9.08
CA THR A 467 -20.44 -17.88 -7.83
C THR A 467 -19.48 -19.06 -8.02
N THR A 468 -19.32 -19.56 -9.25
CA THR A 468 -18.44 -20.69 -9.55
C THR A 468 -17.05 -20.18 -9.97
N HIS A 469 -16.02 -20.59 -9.22
CA HIS A 469 -14.61 -20.22 -9.45
C HIS A 469 -13.70 -21.42 -9.71
N GLU A 470 -14.28 -22.61 -9.86
CA GLU A 470 -13.57 -23.85 -10.10
C GLU A 470 -14.36 -24.73 -11.08
N PHE A 471 -13.65 -25.38 -12.02
CA PHE A 471 -14.22 -26.35 -12.94
C PHE A 471 -13.25 -27.50 -13.20
N ILE A 472 -13.75 -28.74 -13.23
CA ILE A 472 -12.94 -29.92 -13.60
C ILE A 472 -13.38 -30.41 -14.97
N ASP A 473 -12.53 -30.24 -15.98
CA ASP A 473 -12.73 -30.86 -17.28
C ASP A 473 -12.40 -32.35 -17.20
N ARG A 474 -13.41 -33.18 -16.91
CA ARG A 474 -13.25 -34.63 -16.83
C ARG A 474 -12.95 -35.29 -18.17
N LYS A 475 -13.16 -34.58 -19.29
CA LYS A 475 -12.89 -35.10 -20.65
C LYS A 475 -11.44 -34.89 -21.07
N SER A 476 -10.64 -34.16 -20.29
CA SER A 476 -9.20 -33.98 -20.55
C SER A 476 -8.33 -35.05 -19.87
N ARG A 477 -8.89 -36.22 -19.57
CA ARG A 477 -8.14 -37.36 -19.00
C ARG A 477 -7.32 -38.00 -20.12
N GLY A 478 -5.98 -37.97 -20.02
CA GLY A 478 -5.05 -38.56 -20.98
C GLY A 478 -4.00 -37.58 -21.49
N ALA A 479 -3.05 -38.04 -22.29
CA ALA A 479 -2.02 -37.21 -22.89
C ALA A 479 -2.63 -36.30 -23.97
N GLY A 480 -2.44 -34.98 -23.85
CA GLY A 480 -2.90 -34.00 -24.81
C GLY A 480 -2.56 -32.58 -24.39
N ASN A 481 -2.15 -31.75 -25.34
CA ASN A 481 -1.97 -30.31 -25.13
C ASN A 481 -3.34 -29.64 -25.22
N TYR A 482 -3.88 -29.23 -24.08
CA TYR A 482 -5.14 -28.49 -24.01
C TYR A 482 -4.88 -27.02 -23.77
N TYR A 483 -5.65 -26.19 -24.46
CA TYR A 483 -5.72 -24.75 -24.25
C TYR A 483 -7.06 -24.43 -23.60
N TYR A 484 -7.04 -23.67 -22.51
CA TYR A 484 -8.24 -23.25 -21.80
C TYR A 484 -8.36 -21.73 -21.77
N ARG A 485 -9.59 -21.25 -21.87
CA ARG A 485 -9.96 -19.85 -21.63
C ARG A 485 -11.21 -19.80 -20.76
N VAL A 486 -11.25 -18.82 -19.87
CA VAL A 486 -12.47 -18.47 -19.12
C VAL A 486 -12.81 -17.03 -19.42
N THR A 487 -14.09 -16.76 -19.67
CA THR A 487 -14.63 -15.41 -19.81
C THR A 487 -15.74 -15.17 -18.80
N ALA A 488 -15.93 -13.91 -18.44
CA ALA A 488 -17.01 -13.45 -17.60
C ALA A 488 -18.08 -12.77 -18.46
N VAL A 489 -19.34 -12.92 -18.08
CA VAL A 489 -20.48 -12.33 -18.77
C VAL A 489 -21.23 -11.43 -17.80
N ASN A 490 -21.55 -10.19 -18.19
CA ASN A 490 -22.51 -9.33 -17.50
C ASN A 490 -23.67 -8.97 -18.45
N ALA A 491 -24.58 -8.09 -18.02
CA ALA A 491 -25.72 -7.64 -18.84
C ALA A 491 -25.33 -6.96 -20.16
N TYR A 492 -24.07 -6.54 -20.32
CA TYR A 492 -23.56 -5.80 -21.45
C TYR A 492 -22.70 -6.65 -22.39
N GLY A 493 -22.42 -7.91 -22.04
CA GLY A 493 -21.80 -8.88 -22.93
C GLY A 493 -20.78 -9.80 -22.24
N GLU A 494 -20.14 -10.61 -23.07
CA GLU A 494 -19.02 -11.48 -22.67
C GLU A 494 -17.70 -10.71 -22.77
N SER A 495 -16.80 -10.95 -21.81
CA SER A 495 -15.48 -10.34 -21.77
C SER A 495 -14.65 -10.67 -23.03
N PRO A 496 -13.79 -9.75 -23.50
CA PRO A 496 -12.97 -9.99 -24.69
C PRO A 496 -12.01 -11.16 -24.49
N SER A 497 -11.73 -11.92 -25.55
CA SER A 497 -10.75 -13.00 -25.48
C SER A 497 -9.33 -12.43 -25.33
N ASN A 498 -8.78 -12.44 -24.11
CA ASN A 498 -7.36 -12.21 -23.90
C ASN A 498 -6.64 -13.58 -23.90
N LEU A 499 -5.77 -13.78 -24.87
CA LEU A 499 -5.02 -15.02 -25.03
C LEU A 499 -3.88 -15.06 -24.02
N ARG A 500 -3.95 -15.95 -23.02
CA ARG A 500 -2.76 -16.41 -22.31
C ARG A 500 -2.68 -17.94 -22.24
N PHE A 501 -1.53 -18.41 -22.69
CA PHE A 501 -1.11 -19.80 -22.71
C PHE A 501 -0.52 -20.19 -21.38
N TYR A 502 -1.09 -21.19 -20.72
CA TYR A 502 -0.42 -21.91 -19.66
C TYR A 502 0.11 -23.22 -20.26
N PRO A 503 1.42 -23.32 -20.59
CA PRO A 503 1.99 -24.63 -20.80
C PRO A 503 1.81 -25.42 -19.50
N ILE A 504 1.27 -26.63 -19.59
CA ILE A 504 1.35 -27.59 -18.50
C ILE A 504 2.85 -27.88 -18.35
N LYS A 505 3.50 -27.30 -17.33
CA LYS A 505 4.79 -27.82 -16.87
C LYS A 505 4.49 -29.16 -16.21
N GLU A 506 4.78 -30.25 -16.89
CA GLU A 506 5.04 -31.51 -16.20
C GLU A 506 6.30 -31.32 -15.35
N ASN A 507 6.14 -31.46 -14.03
CA ASN A 507 7.19 -31.65 -13.02
C ASN A 507 8.32 -30.60 -12.95
N GLU A 508 8.22 -29.69 -11.97
CA GLU A 508 9.35 -29.24 -11.14
C GLU A 508 8.93 -29.24 -9.67
#